data_AF-A0A564YXB5-F1
#
_entry.id   AF-A0A564YXB5-F1
#
_cell.length_a   1.000
_cell.length_b   1.000
_cell.length_c   1.000
_cell.angle_alpha   90.00
_cell.angle_beta   90.00
_cell.angle_gamma   90.00
#
_symmetry.space_group_name_H-M   'P 1'
#
loop_
_entity.id
_entity.type
_entity.pdbx_description
1 polymer ?
#
loop_
_entity_poly.entity_id
_entity_poly.type
_entity_poly.pdbx_seq_one_letter_code
_entity_poly.pdbx_strand_id
1 'polypeptide(L)'
;RFHSGIRYAKPPTGSLRFKKPVPPIPEPDRVFDARIRPDACYQYVDTIFQSSVGARIWQPNTPLSEDCLFLNIFVPDIPSELRCEKNKKFPVMVWIFGGSFIT
;
A
#
# COMPACT_ATOMS: atom_id res chain seq x y z
N ARG A 1 -0.95 -10.08 -12.53
CA ARG A 1 0.19 -9.89 -11.60
C ARG A 1 -0.12 -8.90 -10.47
N PHE A 2 0.36 -9.17 -9.26
CA PHE A 2 0.20 -8.32 -8.07
C PHE A 2 1.58 -7.97 -7.51
N HIS A 3 1.81 -6.68 -7.25
CA HIS A 3 3.03 -6.16 -6.66
C HIS A 3 2.66 -5.38 -5.40
N SER A 4 3.04 -5.88 -4.23
CA SER A 4 2.68 -5.33 -2.92
C SER A 4 3.85 -4.65 -2.24
N GLY A 5 3.58 -3.67 -1.37
CA GLY A 5 4.58 -3.13 -0.45
C GLY A 5 5.62 -2.20 -1.11
N ILE A 6 5.26 -1.54 -2.21
CA ILE A 6 6.18 -0.60 -2.89
C ILE A 6 6.20 0.71 -2.10
N ARG A 7 7.37 1.09 -1.59
CA ARG A 7 7.54 2.31 -0.82
C ARG A 7 7.40 3.55 -1.71
N TYR A 8 6.53 4.48 -1.33
CA TYR A 8 6.36 5.75 -2.05
C TYR A 8 6.81 6.98 -1.25
N ALA A 9 7.22 6.81 0.02
CA ALA A 9 7.78 7.86 0.86
C ALA A 9 8.72 7.27 1.93
N LYS A 10 9.60 8.11 2.48
CA LYS A 10 10.41 7.77 3.66
C LYS A 10 9.49 7.45 4.86
N PRO A 11 9.91 6.57 5.78
CA PRO A 11 9.18 6.33 7.02
C PRO A 11 8.89 7.67 7.73
N PRO A 12 7.63 7.98 8.07
CA PRO A 12 7.25 9.22 8.73
C PRO A 12 7.50 9.16 10.24
N THR A 13 8.66 8.63 10.64
CA THR A 13 9.03 8.38 12.05
C THR A 13 10.01 9.43 12.57
N GLY A 14 10.13 9.52 13.90
CA GLY A 14 11.08 10.43 14.56
C GLY A 14 10.91 11.88 14.11
N SER A 15 11.96 12.47 13.55
CA SER A 15 11.96 13.87 13.09
C SER A 15 11.06 14.15 11.88
N LEU A 16 10.57 13.11 11.20
CA LEU A 16 9.63 13.20 10.07
C LEU A 16 8.17 13.05 10.49
N ARG A 17 7.91 12.68 11.75
CA ARG A 17 6.54 12.56 12.27
C ARG A 17 5.83 13.91 12.18
N PHE A 18 4.57 13.88 11.73
CA PHE A 18 3.71 15.06 11.51
C PHE A 18 4.22 16.06 10.46
N LYS A 19 5.21 15.68 9.65
CA LYS A 19 5.66 16.49 8.51
C LYS A 19 5.09 15.94 7.21
N LYS A 20 5.17 16.75 6.15
CA LYS A 20 4.86 16.30 4.80
C LYS A 20 5.75 15.09 4.43
N PRO A 21 5.21 14.09 3.71
CA PRO A 21 5.99 12.94 3.28
C PRO A 21 7.14 13.39 2.38
N VAL A 22 8.30 12.75 2.57
CA VAL A 22 9.50 12.97 1.75
C VAL A 22 9.64 11.79 0.79
N PRO A 23 9.97 12.01 -0.50
CA PRO A 23 10.20 10.94 -1.45
C PRO A 23 11.17 9.88 -0.91
N PRO A 24 10.97 8.60 -1.23
CA PRO A 24 11.83 7.53 -0.77
C PRO A 24 13.22 7.70 -1.39
N ILE A 25 14.22 7.08 -0.76
CA ILE A 25 15.56 7.06 -1.34
C ILE A 25 15.50 6.13 -2.57
N PRO A 26 15.90 6.60 -3.76
CA PRO A 26 15.97 5.72 -4.93
C PRO A 26 16.97 4.59 -4.69
N GLU A 27 16.55 3.35 -4.92
CA GLU A 27 17.41 2.16 -4.81
C GLU A 27 17.44 1.44 -6.18
N PRO A 28 18.12 1.99 -7.20
CA PRO A 28 18.02 1.51 -8.58
C PRO A 28 18.48 0.06 -8.77
N ASP A 29 19.46 -0.38 -7.98
CA ASP A 29 20.05 -1.71 -8.10
C ASP A 29 19.39 -2.74 -7.16
N ARG A 30 18.43 -2.31 -6.34
CA ARG A 30 17.78 -3.19 -5.36
C ARG A 30 16.56 -3.86 -5.95
N VAL A 31 16.62 -5.19 -6.04
CA VAL A 31 15.42 -6.01 -6.26
C VAL A 31 14.65 -6.13 -4.95
N PHE A 32 13.40 -5.70 -4.96
CA PHE A 32 12.49 -5.78 -3.82
C PHE A 32 11.47 -6.91 -4.02
N ASP A 33 11.26 -7.72 -2.98
CA ASP A 33 10.23 -8.77 -2.99
C ASP A 33 8.83 -8.18 -2.79
N ALA A 34 8.16 -7.86 -3.89
CA ALA A 34 6.84 -7.25 -3.91
C ALA A 34 5.68 -8.26 -3.73
N ARG A 35 5.84 -9.27 -2.85
CA ARG A 35 4.79 -10.26 -2.53
C ARG A 35 4.22 -10.09 -1.12
N ILE A 36 4.92 -9.38 -0.26
CA ILE A 36 4.58 -9.23 1.15
C ILE A 36 3.71 -7.99 1.33
N ARG A 37 2.58 -8.12 2.04
CA ARG A 37 1.72 -6.99 2.36
C ARG A 37 2.41 -6.08 3.38
N PRO A 38 2.40 -4.75 3.16
CA PRO A 38 3.02 -3.82 4.09
C PRO A 38 2.24 -3.73 5.40
N ASP A 39 2.91 -3.24 6.44
CA ASP A 39 2.27 -2.89 7.71
C ASP A 39 1.20 -1.82 7.49
N ALA A 40 0.12 -1.92 8.24
CA ALA A 40 -0.94 -0.93 8.25
C ALA A 40 -0.52 0.28 9.09
N CYS A 41 -0.99 1.47 8.73
CA CYS A 41 -0.77 2.66 9.54
C CYS A 41 -1.47 2.52 10.89
N TYR A 42 -0.92 3.14 11.92
CA TYR A 42 -1.56 3.22 13.23
C TYR A 42 -3.00 3.76 13.13
N GLN A 43 -3.91 3.00 13.73
CA GLN A 43 -5.34 3.24 13.69
C GLN A 43 -6.03 2.72 14.95
N TYR A 44 -7.29 3.12 15.15
CA TYR A 44 -8.15 2.50 16.15
C TYR A 44 -8.47 1.05 15.76
N VAL A 45 -8.29 0.11 16.71
CA VAL A 45 -8.66 -1.30 16.53
C VAL A 45 -9.91 -1.58 17.36
N ASP A 46 -10.96 -2.08 16.71
CA ASP A 46 -12.20 -2.46 17.39
C ASP A 46 -11.99 -3.69 18.29
N THR A 47 -12.09 -3.48 19.60
CA THR A 47 -12.00 -4.53 20.63
C THR A 47 -13.36 -4.98 21.15
N ILE A 48 -14.46 -4.36 20.70
CA ILE A 48 -15.81 -4.59 21.23
C ILE A 48 -16.50 -5.71 20.46
N PHE A 49 -16.46 -5.68 19.13
CA PHE A 49 -17.16 -6.66 18.28
C PHE A 49 -16.23 -7.68 17.63
N GLN A 50 -15.22 -8.16 18.36
CA GLN A 50 -14.23 -9.10 17.83
C GLN A 50 -14.83 -10.43 17.34
N SER A 51 -15.98 -10.87 17.86
CA SER A 51 -16.67 -12.08 17.36
C SER A 51 -17.47 -11.83 16.07
N SER A 52 -17.74 -10.57 15.72
CA SER A 52 -18.48 -10.22 14.52
C SER A 52 -17.57 -10.27 13.30
N VAL A 53 -17.90 -11.15 12.35
CA VAL A 53 -17.21 -11.19 11.05
C VAL A 53 -17.35 -9.86 10.32
N GLY A 54 -18.54 -9.24 10.38
CA GLY A 54 -18.81 -7.95 9.72
C GLY A 54 -17.98 -6.79 10.26
N ALA A 55 -17.61 -6.81 11.55
CA ALA A 55 -16.70 -5.82 12.12
C ALA A 55 -15.23 -6.15 11.79
N ARG A 56 -14.85 -7.43 11.87
CA ARG A 56 -13.47 -7.89 11.66
C ARG A 56 -12.92 -7.66 10.25
N ILE A 57 -13.75 -7.70 9.21
CA ILE A 57 -13.27 -7.49 7.83
C ILE A 57 -12.68 -6.09 7.61
N TRP A 58 -13.04 -5.11 8.45
CA TRP A 58 -12.54 -3.75 8.39
C TRP A 58 -11.34 -3.50 9.30
N GLN A 59 -10.93 -4.49 10.10
CA GLN A 59 -9.77 -4.36 10.97
C GLN A 59 -8.46 -4.54 10.18
N PRO A 60 -7.36 -3.91 10.63
CA PRO A 60 -6.06 -4.12 10.04
C PRO A 60 -5.68 -5.60 10.14
N ASN A 61 -5.32 -6.18 8.99
CA ASN A 61 -4.93 -7.58 8.86
C ASN A 61 -3.41 -7.75 8.68
N THR A 62 -2.64 -6.67 8.84
CA THR A 62 -1.18 -6.64 8.98
C THR A 62 -0.81 -5.95 10.31
N PRO A 63 0.42 -6.13 10.81
CA PRO A 63 0.91 -5.37 11.96
C PRO A 63 0.76 -3.86 11.76
N LEU A 64 0.60 -3.14 12.88
CA LEU A 64 0.55 -1.69 12.89
C LEU A 64 1.96 -1.11 12.99
N SER A 65 2.27 -0.11 12.17
CA SER A 65 3.55 0.58 12.16
C SER A 65 3.40 2.04 11.74
N GLU A 66 4.27 2.93 12.22
CA GLU A 66 4.41 4.27 11.65
C GLU A 66 5.09 4.20 10.27
N ASP A 67 5.93 3.18 10.03
CA ASP A 67 6.47 2.90 8.70
C ASP A 67 5.45 2.14 7.87
N CYS A 68 4.46 2.87 7.33
CA CYS A 68 3.32 2.31 6.59
C CYS A 68 3.09 2.95 5.21
N LEU A 69 3.99 3.84 4.75
CA LEU A 69 3.83 4.59 3.49
C LEU A 69 4.22 3.75 2.26
N PHE A 70 3.36 2.79 1.95
CA PHE A 70 3.49 1.85 0.83
C PHE A 70 2.25 1.86 -0.06
N LEU A 71 2.42 1.43 -1.31
CA LEU A 71 1.33 1.20 -2.25
C LEU A 71 1.40 -0.20 -2.83
N ASN A 72 0.29 -0.63 -3.41
CA ASN A 72 0.16 -1.90 -4.11
C ASN A 72 -0.26 -1.63 -5.56
N ILE A 73 0.26 -2.43 -6.49
CA ILE A 73 -0.02 -2.33 -7.92
C ILE A 73 -0.58 -3.66 -8.41
N PHE A 74 -1.76 -3.61 -9.01
CA PHE A 74 -2.36 -4.72 -9.72
C PHE A 74 -2.22 -4.48 -11.22
N VAL A 75 -1.56 -5.41 -11.90
CA VAL A 75 -1.37 -5.36 -13.35
C VAL A 75 -2.07 -6.59 -13.94
N PRO A 76 -3.10 -6.43 -14.80
CA PRO A 76 -3.72 -7.58 -15.45
C PRO A 76 -2.69 -8.27 -16.36
N ASP A 77 -2.93 -9.54 -16.68
CA ASP A 77 -2.13 -10.22 -17.69
C ASP A 77 -2.54 -9.70 -19.06
N ILE A 78 -1.80 -8.69 -19.53
CA ILE A 78 -2.06 -8.05 -20.82
C ILE A 78 -1.69 -9.03 -21.94
N PRO A 79 -2.61 -9.38 -22.87
CA PRO A 79 -2.35 -10.21 -24.03
C PRO A 79 -1.17 -9.71 -24.87
N SER A 80 -0.45 -10.63 -25.51
CA SER A 80 0.80 -10.31 -26.21
C SER A 80 0.59 -9.32 -27.36
N GLU A 81 -0.55 -9.41 -28.04
CA GLU A 81 -0.93 -8.58 -29.18
C GLU A 81 -1.09 -7.10 -28.76
N LEU A 82 -1.56 -6.87 -27.53
CA LEU A 82 -1.72 -5.54 -26.94
C LEU A 82 -0.40 -4.99 -26.37
N ARG A 83 0.63 -5.82 -26.19
CA ARG A 83 1.98 -5.39 -25.75
C ARG A 83 2.90 -5.02 -26.89
N CYS A 84 2.61 -5.45 -28.13
CA CYS A 84 3.45 -5.21 -29.30
C CYS A 84 3.56 -3.73 -29.71
N GLU A 85 2.61 -2.90 -29.27
CA GLU A 85 2.70 -1.44 -29.41
C GLU A 85 3.64 -0.89 -28.33
N LYS A 86 4.91 -0.64 -28.69
CA LYS A 86 6.00 -0.18 -27.79
C LYS A 86 5.68 1.02 -26.89
N ASN A 87 4.59 1.76 -27.11
CA ASN A 87 4.18 2.93 -26.34
C ASN A 87 2.71 2.90 -25.88
N LYS A 88 2.05 1.74 -25.90
CA LYS A 88 0.65 1.65 -25.46
C LYS A 88 0.54 1.88 -23.96
N LYS A 89 -0.14 2.96 -23.58
CA LYS A 89 -0.45 3.27 -22.18
C LYS A 89 -1.81 2.67 -21.83
N PHE A 90 -1.89 2.10 -20.63
CA PHE A 90 -3.15 1.59 -20.07
C PHE A 90 -3.68 2.59 -19.04
N PRO A 91 -5.01 2.72 -18.90
CA PRO A 91 -5.60 3.54 -17.84
C PRO A 91 -5.20 3.00 -16.45
N VAL A 92 -5.00 3.91 -15.50
CA VAL A 92 -4.66 3.59 -14.11
C VAL A 92 -5.81 3.97 -13.21
N MET A 93 -6.29 3.02 -12.41
CA MET A 93 -7.25 3.26 -11.35
C MET A 93 -6.50 3.37 -10.02
N VAL A 94 -6.78 4.42 -9.26
CA VAL A 94 -6.19 4.65 -7.94
C VAL A 94 -7.27 4.50 -6.89
N TRP A 95 -7.07 3.54 -5.97
CA TRP A 95 -7.96 3.31 -4.83
C TRP A 95 -7.41 3.98 -3.59
N ILE A 96 -8.26 4.75 -2.91
CA ILE A 96 -7.98 5.38 -1.61
C ILE A 96 -9.02 4.80 -0.65
N PHE A 97 -8.55 4.09 0.38
CA PHE A 97 -9.44 3.44 1.33
C PHE A 97 -10.20 4.48 2.19
N GLY A 98 -11.41 4.11 2.63
CA GLY A 98 -12.18 4.87 3.61
C GLY A 98 -11.84 4.46 5.03
N GLY A 99 -12.24 5.27 6.01
CA GLY A 99 -11.90 5.06 7.42
C GLY A 99 -12.05 6.29 8.30
N SER A 100 -12.86 7.26 7.84
CA SER A 100 -13.08 8.55 8.52
C SER A 100 -11.79 9.28 8.96
N PHE A 101 -10.67 9.06 8.26
CA PHE A 101 -9.34 9.61 8.57
C PHE A 101 -8.72 9.15 9.91
N ILE A 102 -9.33 8.17 10.58
CA ILE A 102 -8.92 7.67 11.91
C ILE A 102 -8.63 6.16 11.92
N THR A 103 -9.01 5.44 10.86
CA THR A 103 -8.69 4.03 10.65
C THR A 103 -7.94 3.81 9.35
#